data_AF-A0A7C5UIX0-F1
#
_entry.id   AF-A0A7C5UIX0-F1
#
_cell.length_a   1.000
_cell.length_b   1.000
_cell.length_c   1.000
_cell.angle_alpha   90.00
_cell.angle_beta   90.00
_cell.angle_gamma   90.00
#
_symmetry.space_group_name_H-M   'P 1'
#
loop_
_entity.id
_entity.type
_entity.pdbx_description
1 polymer ?
#
loop_
_entity_poly.entity_id
_entity_poly.type
_entity_poly.pdbx_seq_one_letter_code
_entity_poly.pdbx_strand_id
1 'polypeptide(L)'
;MKNYGLYDCPSCPEYRLSGVDYANPQNKPWANISVAYNGYLHTYSMAGIRKPSQVPMFWEGWGKIKFAGFGGSTPQLRCDQTSNDPNNPPCRFQGTCQTPRTVYPQGSFIVAEIPPPSMWIHSNGMIWLYTDGHAKWRRMGGGAQTSPWVDPFPTYDMSTGRPGATYWADYCGHAFLFRPDGEFTEQVW
;
A
#
# COMPACT_ATOMS: atom_id res chain seq x y z
N MET A 1 -18.28 19.22 1.67
CA MET A 1 -17.42 18.11 2.11
C MET A 1 -16.26 18.73 2.88
N LYS A 2 -15.98 18.31 4.13
CA LYS A 2 -14.75 18.74 4.82
C LYS A 2 -13.55 18.06 4.15
N ASN A 3 -12.34 18.65 4.22
CA ASN A 3 -11.19 18.20 3.42
C ASN A 3 -10.87 16.70 3.59
N TYR A 4 -11.10 16.14 4.78
CA TYR A 4 -10.85 14.74 5.09
C TYR A 4 -11.82 13.76 4.42
N GLY A 5 -12.98 14.23 3.93
CA GLY A 5 -13.89 13.40 3.14
C GLY A 5 -13.34 13.02 1.76
N LEU A 6 -12.25 13.67 1.32
CA LEU A 6 -11.54 13.32 0.08
C LEU A 6 -10.95 11.91 0.13
N TYR A 7 -10.61 11.43 1.33
CA TYR A 7 -10.00 10.11 1.53
C TYR A 7 -11.01 8.99 1.76
N ASP A 8 -12.30 9.33 1.78
CA ASP A 8 -13.39 8.37 1.96
C ASP A 8 -13.76 7.70 0.62
N CYS A 9 -14.17 6.44 0.71
CA CYS A 9 -14.81 5.70 -0.36
C CYS A 9 -16.30 5.57 0.00
N PRO A 10 -17.21 6.37 -0.60
CA PRO A 10 -18.63 6.35 -0.24
C PRO A 10 -19.29 4.99 -0.44
N SER A 11 -18.82 4.20 -1.42
CA SER A 11 -19.31 2.85 -1.72
C SER A 11 -18.72 1.75 -0.83
N CYS A 12 -17.69 2.07 -0.03
CA CYS A 12 -17.02 1.10 0.81
C CYS A 12 -17.69 0.98 2.18
N PRO A 13 -17.88 -0.24 2.71
CA PRO A 13 -18.36 -0.46 4.08
C PRO A 13 -17.34 0.04 5.12
N GLU A 14 -17.85 0.59 6.22
CA GLU A 14 -17.02 0.97 7.37
C GLU A 14 -16.44 -0.26 8.07
N TYR A 15 -15.14 -0.22 8.36
CA TYR A 15 -14.43 -1.20 9.15
C TYR A 15 -13.88 -0.55 10.42
N ARG A 16 -14.09 -1.24 11.55
CA ARG A 16 -13.70 -0.79 12.89
C ARG A 16 -12.60 -1.70 13.42
N LEU A 17 -11.52 -1.09 13.89
CA LEU A 17 -10.41 -1.83 14.48
C LEU A 17 -10.84 -2.47 15.80
N SER A 18 -10.51 -3.75 15.97
CA SER A 18 -10.72 -4.46 17.23
C SER A 18 -9.89 -3.81 18.35
N GLY A 19 -10.47 -3.73 19.55
CA GLY A 19 -9.81 -3.13 20.72
C GLY A 19 -9.85 -1.60 20.78
N VAL A 20 -10.50 -0.93 19.84
CA VAL A 20 -10.69 0.53 19.86
C VAL A 20 -12.07 0.88 20.44
N ASP A 21 -12.13 1.84 21.38
CA ASP A 21 -13.39 2.38 21.90
C ASP A 21 -13.99 3.42 20.94
N TYR A 22 -15.02 3.01 20.20
CA TYR A 22 -15.80 3.88 19.32
C TYR A 22 -17.00 4.56 20.01
N ALA A 23 -17.36 4.15 21.23
CA ALA A 23 -18.42 4.78 22.00
C ALA A 23 -17.94 6.13 22.58
N ASN A 24 -16.70 6.17 23.07
CA ASN A 24 -16.07 7.34 23.70
C ASN A 24 -14.77 7.80 23.00
N PRO A 25 -14.79 8.12 21.70
CA PRO A 25 -13.60 8.63 21.02
C PRO A 25 -13.17 10.00 21.59
N GLN A 26 -11.86 10.22 21.65
CA GLN A 26 -11.31 11.51 22.07
C GLN A 26 -11.61 12.65 21.08
N ASN A 27 -11.75 12.33 19.79
CA ASN A 27 -12.03 13.31 18.74
C ASN A 27 -13.28 12.90 17.93
N LYS A 28 -14.37 13.69 17.99
CA LYS A 28 -15.57 13.56 17.15
C LYS A 28 -15.77 14.78 16.26
N PRO A 29 -16.31 14.62 15.03
CA PRO A 29 -16.46 13.35 14.31
C PRO A 29 -15.10 12.86 13.78
N TRP A 30 -14.85 11.56 13.83
CA TRP A 30 -13.71 10.97 13.13
C TRP A 30 -13.94 10.97 11.62
N ALA A 31 -12.86 10.93 10.84
CA ALA A 31 -12.91 10.77 9.40
C ALA A 31 -12.81 9.28 9.02
N ASN A 32 -13.52 8.87 7.98
CA ASN A 32 -13.34 7.55 7.38
C ASN A 32 -12.29 7.62 6.28
N ILE A 33 -11.35 6.67 6.27
CA ILE A 33 -10.21 6.66 5.35
C ILE A 33 -10.18 5.33 4.60
N SER A 34 -10.18 5.39 3.28
CA SER A 34 -10.12 4.22 2.37
C SER A 34 -8.80 4.12 1.61
N VAL A 35 -8.01 5.20 1.61
CA VAL A 35 -6.70 5.21 0.98
C VAL A 35 -5.59 4.85 1.95
N ALA A 36 -4.53 4.26 1.43
CA ALA A 36 -3.28 3.97 2.11
C ALA A 36 -2.15 4.78 1.49
N TYR A 37 -1.25 5.27 2.33
CA TYR A 37 -0.02 5.92 1.88
C TYR A 37 1.05 4.89 1.53
N ASN A 38 1.88 5.17 0.53
CA ASN A 38 3.09 4.38 0.26
C ASN A 38 4.17 4.68 1.30
N GLY A 39 4.30 3.80 2.30
CA GLY A 39 5.23 3.96 3.41
C GLY A 39 6.71 3.96 3.01
N TYR A 40 7.08 3.53 1.81
CA TYR A 40 8.46 3.65 1.32
C TYR A 40 8.89 5.10 1.12
N LEU A 41 7.92 6.02 0.97
CA LEU A 41 8.17 7.43 0.72
C LEU A 41 8.31 8.28 1.99
N HIS A 42 8.00 7.74 3.18
CA HIS A 42 7.86 8.55 4.40
C HIS A 42 9.11 9.35 4.81
N THR A 43 10.31 8.84 4.51
CA THR A 43 11.62 9.52 4.72
C THR A 43 12.44 9.59 3.43
N TYR A 44 11.83 9.29 2.28
CA TYR A 44 12.53 9.25 1.01
C TYR A 44 12.48 10.62 0.32
N SER A 45 13.62 11.07 -0.19
CA SER A 45 13.69 12.37 -0.88
C SER A 45 12.93 12.31 -2.20
N MET A 46 12.12 13.33 -2.49
CA MET A 46 11.44 13.51 -3.77
C MET A 46 12.43 13.50 -4.95
N ALA A 47 13.63 14.07 -4.77
CA ALA A 47 14.66 14.08 -5.80
C ALA A 47 15.24 12.68 -6.09
N GLY A 48 15.03 11.71 -5.21
CA GLY A 48 15.43 10.33 -5.42
C GLY A 48 14.39 9.48 -6.16
N ILE A 49 13.15 9.99 -6.35
CA ILE A 49 12.08 9.23 -7.00
C ILE A 49 12.37 9.19 -8.50
N ARG A 50 12.66 8.01 -9.02
CA ARG A 50 13.17 7.85 -10.38
C ARG A 50 12.11 8.10 -11.45
N LYS A 51 10.88 7.65 -11.21
CA LYS A 51 9.74 7.82 -12.12
C LYS A 51 8.49 8.29 -11.35
N PRO A 52 8.38 9.60 -11.05
CA PRO A 52 7.31 10.11 -10.20
C PRO A 52 5.89 9.84 -10.71
N SER A 53 5.72 9.72 -12.03
CA SER A 53 4.46 9.37 -12.70
C SER A 53 4.10 7.87 -12.66
N GLN A 54 4.94 7.03 -12.07
CA GLN A 54 4.69 5.58 -11.98
C GLN A 54 4.70 5.05 -10.54
N VAL A 55 5.26 5.82 -9.60
CA VAL A 55 5.28 5.46 -8.18
C VAL A 55 3.99 5.95 -7.51
N PRO A 56 3.15 5.04 -6.96
CA PRO A 56 2.00 5.43 -6.16
C PRO A 56 2.42 6.13 -4.87
N MET A 57 1.75 7.23 -4.56
CA MET A 57 1.81 7.92 -3.28
C MET A 57 0.64 7.54 -2.38
N PHE A 58 -0.58 7.61 -2.90
CA PHE A 58 -1.79 7.11 -2.25
C PHE A 58 -2.52 6.16 -3.17
N TRP A 59 -3.16 5.15 -2.61
CA TRP A 59 -3.95 4.19 -3.37
C TRP A 59 -4.96 3.52 -2.45
N GLU A 60 -5.98 2.86 -2.99
CA GLU A 60 -7.01 2.19 -2.18
C GLU A 60 -6.52 0.80 -1.69
N GLY A 61 -5.36 0.78 -1.02
CA GLY A 61 -4.65 -0.44 -0.61
C GLY A 61 -5.31 -1.27 0.49
N TRP A 62 -6.35 -0.73 1.13
CA TRP A 62 -7.16 -1.46 2.10
C TRP A 62 -8.21 -2.35 1.43
N GLY A 63 -8.42 -2.21 0.12
CA GLY A 63 -9.51 -2.84 -0.60
C GLY A 63 -10.84 -2.14 -0.35
N LYS A 64 -11.94 -2.84 -0.64
CA LYS A 64 -13.32 -2.33 -0.57
C LYS A 64 -13.81 -2.21 0.88
N ILE A 65 -13.13 -1.39 1.67
CA ILE A 65 -13.48 -0.99 3.04
C ILE A 65 -13.02 0.44 3.30
N LYS A 66 -13.47 1.03 4.41
CA LYS A 66 -12.93 2.28 4.95
C LYS A 66 -12.74 2.17 6.45
N PHE A 67 -11.58 2.56 6.95
CA PHE A 67 -11.29 2.55 8.38
C PHE A 67 -11.96 3.73 9.07
N ALA A 68 -12.65 3.43 10.18
CA ALA A 68 -13.24 4.45 11.04
C ALA A 68 -12.17 5.14 11.89
N GLY A 69 -11.76 6.35 11.51
CA GLY A 69 -10.86 7.20 12.30
C GLY A 69 -9.37 6.87 12.18
N PHE A 70 -8.99 5.93 11.34
CA PHE A 70 -7.59 5.53 11.15
C PHE A 70 -7.17 5.65 9.69
N GLY A 71 -5.98 6.19 9.47
CA GLY A 71 -5.25 6.00 8.22
C GLY A 71 -4.04 5.10 8.47
N GLY A 72 -3.44 4.61 7.40
CA GLY A 72 -2.19 3.88 7.51
C GLY A 72 -1.45 3.84 6.19
N SER A 73 -0.33 3.13 6.20
CA SER A 73 0.52 2.93 5.04
C SER A 73 0.53 1.47 4.64
N THR A 74 0.48 1.23 3.33
CA THR A 74 0.81 -0.05 2.74
C THR A 74 1.32 0.19 1.32
N PRO A 75 2.47 -0.35 0.92
CA PRO A 75 3.42 -1.06 1.77
C PRO A 75 4.07 -0.16 2.83
N GLN A 76 4.78 -0.77 3.78
CA GLN A 76 5.50 -0.11 4.87
C GLN A 76 6.92 -0.69 5.00
N LEU A 77 7.80 0.08 5.65
CA LEU A 77 9.11 -0.41 6.06
C LEU A 77 9.02 -0.97 7.47
N ARG A 78 9.46 -2.21 7.64
CA ARG A 78 9.73 -2.81 8.93
C ARG A 78 11.08 -2.32 9.43
N CYS A 79 11.03 -1.62 10.56
CA CYS A 79 12.17 -1.00 11.21
C CYS A 79 12.26 -1.44 12.68
N ASP A 80 11.73 -2.64 12.99
CA ASP A 80 11.63 -3.20 14.32
C ASP A 80 12.90 -3.94 14.79
N GLN A 81 13.99 -3.90 14.01
CA GLN A 81 15.31 -4.19 14.58
C GLN A 81 15.61 -3.14 15.66
N THR A 82 16.08 -3.61 16.81
CA THR A 82 16.24 -2.80 18.01
C THR A 82 17.06 -1.54 17.70
N SER A 83 16.56 -0.39 18.13
CA SER A 83 17.21 0.94 18.02
C SER A 83 18.57 1.03 18.72
N ASN A 84 19.04 -0.07 19.30
CA ASN A 84 20.22 -0.15 20.16
C ASN A 84 21.39 -0.86 19.47
N ASP A 85 21.20 -1.40 18.26
CA ASP A 85 22.32 -1.87 17.44
C ASP A 85 22.92 -0.66 16.68
N PRO A 86 24.16 -0.25 16.95
CA PRO A 86 24.82 0.84 16.22
C PRO A 86 25.03 0.55 14.73
N ASN A 87 24.81 -0.69 14.29
CA ASN A 87 24.81 -1.07 12.88
C ASN A 87 23.41 -1.07 12.24
N ASN A 88 22.36 -0.69 12.98
CA ASN A 88 21.01 -0.65 12.44
C ASN A 88 20.87 0.52 11.45
N PRO A 89 20.55 0.25 10.17
CA PRO A 89 20.39 1.30 9.20
C PRO A 89 19.20 2.22 9.55
N PRO A 90 19.22 3.48 9.07
CA PRO A 90 18.08 4.37 9.24
C PRO A 90 16.82 3.75 8.61
N CYS A 91 15.66 3.98 9.24
CA CYS A 91 14.35 3.57 8.73
C CYS A 91 13.96 4.39 7.48
N ARG A 92 14.63 4.09 6.38
CA ARG A 92 14.47 4.72 5.08
C ARG A 92 14.57 3.65 4.02
N PHE A 93 13.77 3.78 2.96
CA PHE A 93 13.82 2.85 1.84
C PHE A 93 15.25 2.74 1.31
N GLN A 94 15.74 1.52 1.24
CA GLN A 94 16.98 1.14 0.59
C GLN A 94 16.60 0.33 -0.66
N GLY A 95 17.41 0.43 -1.72
CA GLY A 95 17.13 -0.25 -2.99
C GLY A 95 17.21 -1.77 -2.87
N THR A 96 17.53 -2.45 -3.97
CA THR A 96 17.69 -3.91 -3.96
C THR A 96 18.72 -4.36 -2.93
N CYS A 97 18.33 -5.21 -1.98
CA CYS A 97 19.23 -5.93 -1.09
C CYS A 97 19.73 -7.23 -1.77
N GLN A 98 20.98 -7.59 -1.49
CA GLN A 98 21.62 -8.79 -2.06
C GLN A 98 21.38 -10.06 -1.24
N THR A 99 20.89 -9.93 0.00
CA THR A 99 20.66 -11.04 0.92
C THR A 99 19.19 -11.11 1.35
N PRO A 100 18.56 -12.30 1.36
CA PRO A 100 17.16 -12.44 1.72
C PRO A 100 16.93 -12.13 3.21
N ARG A 101 15.97 -11.24 3.49
CA ARG A 101 15.30 -11.01 4.81
C ARG A 101 16.16 -11.00 6.08
N THR A 102 17.44 -10.68 6.00
CA THR A 102 18.31 -10.49 7.18
C THR A 102 18.76 -9.04 7.36
N VAL A 103 18.61 -8.23 6.33
CA VAL A 103 18.98 -6.80 6.33
C VAL A 103 17.73 -5.95 6.48
N TYR A 104 17.78 -4.98 7.38
CA TYR A 104 16.73 -3.99 7.61
C TYR A 104 17.04 -2.69 6.86
N PRO A 105 16.05 -1.80 6.65
CA PRO A 105 14.63 -2.05 6.83
C PRO A 105 14.06 -3.00 5.78
N GLN A 106 13.08 -3.83 6.17
CA GLN A 106 12.43 -4.79 5.26
C GLN A 106 11.13 -4.24 4.70
N GLY A 107 10.76 -4.66 3.50
CA GLY A 107 9.43 -4.40 2.99
C GLY A 107 8.38 -5.26 3.69
N SER A 108 7.27 -4.64 4.06
CA SER A 108 6.08 -5.32 4.56
C SER A 108 4.86 -4.77 3.84
N PHE A 109 3.98 -5.66 3.43
CA PHE A 109 2.71 -5.33 2.81
C PHE A 109 1.60 -5.69 3.77
N ILE A 110 0.91 -4.68 4.29
CA ILE A 110 -0.24 -4.89 5.16
C ILE A 110 -1.50 -4.89 4.28
N VAL A 111 -2.35 -5.89 4.50
CA VAL A 111 -3.74 -5.88 4.07
C VAL A 111 -4.65 -5.73 5.28
N ALA A 112 -5.85 -5.16 5.07
CA ALA A 112 -6.75 -4.84 6.18
C ALA A 112 -7.27 -6.07 6.95
N GLU A 113 -7.45 -7.19 6.25
CA GLU A 113 -7.95 -8.45 6.81
C GLU A 113 -7.24 -9.64 6.14
N ILE A 114 -7.37 -10.82 6.75
CA ILE A 114 -7.01 -12.10 6.13
C ILE A 114 -8.27 -13.00 6.19
N PRO A 115 -8.88 -13.33 5.03
CA PRO A 115 -8.48 -12.93 3.69
C PRO A 115 -8.73 -11.43 3.43
N PRO A 116 -7.94 -10.79 2.56
CA PRO A 116 -8.09 -9.38 2.24
C PRO A 116 -9.47 -9.07 1.63
N PRO A 117 -10.00 -7.86 1.85
CA PRO A 117 -11.20 -7.38 1.15
C PRO A 117 -11.00 -7.39 -0.37
N SER A 118 -12.11 -7.31 -1.10
CA SER A 118 -12.05 -7.22 -2.56
C SER A 118 -11.29 -5.96 -2.99
N MET A 119 -10.38 -6.08 -3.96
CA MET A 119 -9.70 -4.93 -4.57
C MET A 119 -10.49 -4.38 -5.76
N TRP A 120 -11.65 -4.96 -6.07
CA TRP A 120 -12.61 -4.48 -7.06
C TRP A 120 -13.54 -3.44 -6.42
N ILE A 121 -12.98 -2.25 -6.21
CA ILE A 121 -13.63 -1.17 -5.46
C ILE A 121 -14.61 -0.42 -6.36
N HIS A 122 -14.09 0.08 -7.49
CA HIS A 122 -14.81 0.85 -8.50
C HIS A 122 -14.80 0.09 -9.83
N SER A 123 -15.84 -0.71 -10.09
CA SER A 123 -16.01 -1.47 -11.35
C SER A 123 -14.80 -2.34 -11.71
N ASN A 124 -14.36 -3.19 -10.79
CA ASN A 124 -13.17 -4.05 -10.90
C ASN A 124 -11.84 -3.29 -11.01
N GLY A 125 -11.81 -2.05 -10.54
CA GLY A 125 -10.60 -1.26 -10.42
C GLY A 125 -10.57 -0.41 -9.16
N MET A 126 -9.57 0.45 -9.09
CA MET A 126 -9.38 1.38 -7.97
C MET A 126 -8.65 2.64 -8.44
N ILE A 127 -8.68 3.67 -7.60
CA ILE A 127 -7.99 4.94 -7.83
C ILE A 127 -6.58 4.90 -7.23
N TRP A 128 -5.63 5.43 -8.00
CA TRP A 128 -4.23 5.58 -7.64
C TRP A 128 -3.84 7.05 -7.79
N LEU A 129 -3.15 7.59 -6.79
CA LEU A 129 -2.54 8.91 -6.82
C LEU A 129 -1.03 8.72 -6.84
N TYR A 130 -0.37 9.37 -7.79
CA TYR A 130 1.06 9.22 -8.03
C TYR A 130 1.86 10.36 -7.42
N THR A 131 3.17 10.16 -7.29
CA THR A 131 4.07 11.13 -6.64
C THR A 131 4.28 12.43 -7.43
N ASP A 132 3.96 12.47 -8.72
CA ASP A 132 3.89 13.71 -9.52
C ASP A 132 2.54 14.47 -9.35
N GLY A 133 1.60 13.92 -8.58
CA GLY A 133 0.32 14.53 -8.25
C GLY A 133 -0.86 14.14 -9.15
N HIS A 134 -0.66 13.34 -10.21
CA HIS A 134 -1.80 12.89 -11.01
C HIS A 134 -2.54 11.72 -10.36
N ALA A 135 -3.80 11.55 -10.73
CA ALA A 135 -4.62 10.42 -10.32
C ALA A 135 -5.06 9.60 -11.54
N LYS A 136 -5.18 8.28 -11.38
CA LYS A 136 -5.61 7.36 -12.44
C LYS A 136 -6.42 6.21 -11.87
N TRP A 137 -7.49 5.84 -12.57
CA TRP A 137 -8.18 4.57 -12.34
C TRP A 137 -7.44 3.43 -13.02
N ARG A 138 -7.28 2.30 -12.33
CA ARG A 138 -6.67 1.09 -12.88
C ARG A 138 -7.53 -0.11 -12.59
N ARG A 139 -7.67 -0.97 -13.60
CA ARG A 139 -8.29 -2.28 -13.46
C ARG A 139 -7.38 -3.19 -12.64
N MET A 140 -7.97 -3.91 -11.69
CA MET A 140 -7.27 -4.88 -10.84
C MET A 140 -7.61 -6.30 -11.29
N GLY A 141 -6.64 -7.22 -11.28
CA GLY A 141 -6.86 -8.61 -11.67
C GLY A 141 -7.36 -8.79 -13.11
N GLY A 142 -6.96 -7.90 -14.04
CA GLY A 142 -7.42 -7.88 -15.43
C GLY A 142 -7.00 -9.10 -16.28
N GLY A 143 -6.16 -9.98 -15.74
CA GLY A 143 -5.81 -11.30 -16.25
C GLY A 143 -5.57 -12.25 -15.06
N ALA A 144 -5.76 -13.56 -15.24
CA ALA A 144 -5.58 -14.56 -14.18
C ALA A 144 -4.17 -14.54 -13.54
N GLN A 145 -3.20 -13.97 -14.25
CA GLN A 145 -1.90 -13.54 -13.74
C GLN A 145 -1.72 -12.04 -14.02
N THR A 146 -1.26 -11.31 -13.02
CA THR A 146 -1.03 -9.87 -13.13
C THR A 146 0.44 -9.54 -13.32
N SER A 147 0.72 -8.28 -13.69
CA SER A 147 2.10 -7.77 -13.79
C SER A 147 2.52 -7.05 -12.50
N PRO A 148 3.74 -7.28 -11.98
CA PRO A 148 4.27 -6.62 -10.79
C PRO A 148 4.38 -5.09 -10.91
N TRP A 149 4.32 -4.57 -12.14
CA TRP A 149 4.38 -3.14 -12.45
C TRP A 149 3.00 -2.50 -12.60
N VAL A 150 1.95 -3.32 -12.66
CA VAL A 150 0.57 -2.86 -12.87
C VAL A 150 -0.30 -3.08 -11.64
N ASP A 151 -0.09 -4.21 -10.98
CA ASP A 151 -0.93 -4.71 -9.91
C ASP A 151 0.00 -5.25 -8.82
N PRO A 152 -0.19 -4.94 -7.54
CA PRO A 152 0.68 -5.47 -6.51
C PRO A 152 0.41 -6.94 -6.20
N PHE A 153 -0.72 -7.50 -6.61
CA PHE A 153 -1.10 -8.87 -6.27
C PHE A 153 -1.00 -9.80 -7.48
N PRO A 154 -0.32 -10.95 -7.39
CA PRO A 154 -0.09 -11.85 -8.52
C PRO A 154 -1.35 -12.52 -9.05
N THR A 155 -2.32 -12.75 -8.17
CA THR A 155 -3.54 -13.52 -8.48
C THR A 155 -4.73 -12.98 -7.71
N TYR A 156 -5.90 -13.25 -8.27
CA TYR A 156 -7.20 -12.89 -7.73
C TYR A 156 -8.17 -14.07 -7.80
N ASP A 157 -9.03 -14.20 -6.80
CA ASP A 157 -10.26 -14.95 -6.95
C ASP A 157 -11.20 -14.16 -7.87
N MET A 158 -11.43 -14.69 -9.08
CA MET A 158 -12.22 -14.04 -10.12
C MET A 158 -13.72 -13.95 -9.80
N SER A 159 -14.21 -14.65 -8.78
CA SER A 159 -15.59 -14.54 -8.33
C SER A 159 -15.80 -13.43 -7.30
N THR A 160 -14.77 -13.09 -6.52
CA THR A 160 -14.87 -12.13 -5.41
C THR A 160 -13.99 -10.88 -5.57
N GLY A 161 -13.03 -10.88 -6.50
CA GLY A 161 -12.05 -9.81 -6.66
C GLY A 161 -11.07 -9.71 -5.49
N ARG A 162 -10.99 -10.74 -4.66
CA ARG A 162 -10.06 -10.80 -3.52
C ARG A 162 -8.69 -11.27 -4.00
N PRO A 163 -7.60 -10.58 -3.64
CA PRO A 163 -6.27 -11.04 -3.99
C PRO A 163 -5.88 -12.27 -3.17
N GLY A 164 -4.93 -13.04 -3.67
CA GLY A 164 -4.28 -14.09 -2.89
C GLY A 164 -3.51 -13.56 -1.67
N ALA A 165 -2.90 -14.47 -0.89
CA ALA A 165 -2.14 -14.12 0.31
C ALA A 165 -0.74 -13.53 0.03
N THR A 166 -0.35 -13.38 -1.24
CA THR A 166 0.98 -12.90 -1.66
C THR A 166 0.88 -11.62 -2.47
N TYR A 167 2.00 -10.92 -2.57
CA TYR A 167 2.18 -9.72 -3.37
C TYR A 167 3.50 -9.81 -4.12
N TRP A 168 3.60 -9.08 -5.22
CA TRP A 168 4.81 -8.98 -6.01
C TRP A 168 5.88 -8.18 -5.27
N ALA A 169 6.99 -8.85 -4.92
CA ALA A 169 8.07 -8.24 -4.15
C ALA A 169 9.44 -8.80 -4.51
N ASP A 170 10.48 -8.02 -4.22
CA ASP A 170 11.86 -8.48 -4.27
C ASP A 170 12.23 -9.36 -3.05
N TYR A 171 13.49 -9.79 -3.01
CA TYR A 171 14.04 -10.61 -1.92
C TYR A 171 14.02 -9.94 -0.53
N CYS A 172 13.87 -8.61 -0.49
CA CYS A 172 13.77 -7.81 0.74
C CYS A 172 12.32 -7.63 1.20
N GLY A 173 11.36 -8.14 0.41
CA GLY A 173 9.93 -7.89 0.61
C GLY A 173 9.48 -6.53 0.12
N HIS A 174 10.29 -5.78 -0.64
CA HIS A 174 9.86 -4.50 -1.20
C HIS A 174 8.92 -4.74 -2.37
N ALA A 175 7.69 -4.22 -2.27
CA ALA A 175 6.69 -4.37 -3.31
C ALA A 175 7.07 -3.57 -4.56
N PHE A 176 7.24 -4.26 -5.70
CA PHE A 176 7.84 -3.69 -6.92
C PHE A 176 7.17 -2.40 -7.38
N LEU A 177 5.83 -2.39 -7.44
CA LEU A 177 5.03 -1.25 -7.89
C LEU A 177 5.25 0.04 -7.06
N PHE A 178 5.68 -0.09 -5.81
CA PHE A 178 5.74 1.03 -4.87
C PHE A 178 7.15 1.56 -4.66
N ARG A 179 8.15 0.93 -5.26
CA ARG A 179 9.55 1.26 -5.06
C ARG A 179 9.90 2.62 -5.66
N PRO A 180 10.50 3.55 -4.91
CA PRO A 180 10.89 4.86 -5.45
C PRO A 180 12.06 4.78 -6.44
N ASP A 181 12.86 3.71 -6.39
CA ASP A 181 13.94 3.41 -7.33
C ASP A 181 13.50 2.52 -8.51
N GLY A 182 12.20 2.23 -8.62
CA GLY A 182 11.64 1.32 -9.62
C GLY A 182 11.79 1.82 -11.05
N GLU A 183 12.22 0.92 -11.94
CA GLU A 183 12.35 1.21 -13.37
C GLU A 183 11.09 0.90 -14.18
N PHE A 184 10.16 0.10 -13.65
CA PHE A 184 8.88 -0.25 -14.30
C PHE A 184 9.04 -0.66 -15.78
N THR A 185 10.13 -1.37 -16.09
CA THR A 185 10.39 -1.94 -17.40
C THR A 185 9.94 -3.40 -17.39
N GLU A 186 9.36 -3.86 -18.51
CA GLU A 186 9.05 -5.28 -18.72
C GLU A 186 10.36 -6.08 -18.83
N GLN A 187 11.00 -6.39 -17.70
CA GLN A 187 11.97 -7.46 -17.65
C GLN A 187 11.27 -8.71 -17.17
N VAL A 188 11.28 -9.68 -18.09
CA VAL A 188 10.78 -11.04 -17.95
C VAL A 188 11.62 -11.73 -16.87
N TRP A 189 10.96 -12.30 -15.86
CA TRP A 189 11.57 -13.17 -14.86
C TRP A 189 11.26 -14.62 -15.19
#